data_AF-A0A7K4IC08-F1
#
_entry.id   AF-A0A7K4IC08-F1
#
_cell.length_a   1.000
_cell.length_b   1.000
_cell.length_c   1.000
_cell.angle_alpha   90.00
_cell.angle_beta   90.00
_cell.angle_gamma   90.00
#
_symmetry.space_group_name_H-M   'P 1'
#
loop_
_entity.id
_entity.type
_entity.pdbx_description
1 polymer ?
#
loop_
_entity_poly.entity_id
_entity_poly.type
_entity_poly.pdbx_seq_one_letter_code
_entity_poly.pdbx_strand_id
1 'polypeptide(L)'
;MSEQDLQKLAGDTRQRIIREFAEKHATFRERTRRVPLDEAKRIAEETHSPLQIATVAYLINLDGIMSIRSAVELLANEMQRRTVVGEGVPNIPGNIMEFAIGEGQWIEHIHGVFSRELELKVRELANIEMALEDAIYTTEQSMAVLSARTRMAETYIQPILETWLKEHPKANGEDVLNAFGPPVTKWRRSTLMGKAAQARRRNEAFFRRVLTGLEKASDSATIDSTVKRVITIIEGLEADFKVMDTRALAHFLLHIIPRPTGRGDKSSFVDVGSGSTRGYKAEPDMQSPFDFLERDVLLSRRRPAEERLRYLGEKIARVIRVLKYQGLNTEDSIARCIEEISARLKIEGVTGPDTLETLKKQIEQATADERDDTAVRLIYNFVETHYYGRQNP
;
A
#
# COMPACT_ATOMS: atom_id res chain seq x y z
N MET A 1 -14.74 -27.25 -4.42
CA MET A 1 -13.39 -27.18 -3.81
C MET A 1 -13.54 -27.70 -2.40
N SER A 2 -12.80 -28.74 -2.02
CA SER A 2 -12.97 -29.37 -0.70
C SER A 2 -12.30 -28.54 0.40
N GLU A 3 -12.67 -28.79 1.66
CA GLU A 3 -12.02 -28.17 2.81
C GLU A 3 -10.53 -28.55 2.92
N GLN A 4 -10.18 -29.77 2.50
CA GLN A 4 -8.79 -30.23 2.43
C GLN A 4 -7.98 -29.43 1.40
N ASP A 5 -8.57 -29.12 0.23
CA ASP A 5 -7.91 -28.28 -0.79
C ASP A 5 -7.66 -26.86 -0.25
N LEU A 6 -8.64 -26.31 0.47
CA LEU A 6 -8.52 -24.99 1.11
C LEU A 6 -7.42 -24.97 2.16
N GLN A 7 -7.37 -25.98 3.03
CA GLN A 7 -6.33 -26.11 4.05
C GLN A 7 -4.95 -26.25 3.43
N LYS A 8 -4.80 -27.01 2.34
CA LYS A 8 -3.54 -27.14 1.61
C LYS A 8 -3.11 -25.80 1.00
N LEU A 9 -4.00 -25.12 0.28
CA LEU A 9 -3.70 -23.81 -0.32
C LEU A 9 -3.38 -22.74 0.72
N ALA A 10 -4.11 -22.73 1.85
CA ALA A 10 -3.84 -21.84 2.97
C ALA A 10 -2.49 -22.18 3.64
N GLY A 11 -2.15 -23.47 3.75
CA GLY A 11 -0.86 -23.95 4.25
C GLY A 11 0.31 -23.52 3.36
N ASP A 12 0.19 -23.72 2.05
CA ASP A 12 1.20 -23.30 1.06
C ASP A 12 1.38 -21.78 1.09
N THR A 13 0.28 -21.02 1.16
CA THR A 13 0.33 -19.55 1.27
C THR A 13 0.99 -19.11 2.56
N ARG A 14 0.68 -19.75 3.70
CA ARG A 14 1.32 -19.48 4.98
C ARG A 14 2.83 -19.75 4.93
N GLN A 15 3.24 -20.87 4.37
CA GLN A 15 4.67 -21.18 4.21
C GLN A 15 5.37 -20.16 3.32
N ARG A 16 4.72 -19.71 2.24
CA ARG A 16 5.23 -18.65 1.37
C ARG A 16 5.42 -17.34 2.13
N ILE A 17 4.41 -16.90 2.88
CA ILE A 17 4.46 -15.69 3.70
C ILE A 17 5.60 -15.78 4.71
N ILE A 18 5.75 -16.89 5.43
CA ILE A 18 6.82 -17.06 6.42
C ILE A 18 8.21 -16.94 5.76
N ARG A 19 8.40 -17.54 4.57
CA ARG A 19 9.65 -17.43 3.82
C ARG A 19 9.89 -15.99 3.36
N GLU A 20 8.88 -15.36 2.77
CA GLU A 20 8.95 -13.97 2.33
C GLU A 20 9.30 -13.03 3.48
N PHE A 21 8.68 -13.20 4.66
CA PHE A 21 8.98 -12.41 5.84
C PHE A 21 10.39 -12.69 6.37
N ALA A 22 10.86 -13.94 6.41
CA ALA A 22 12.21 -14.24 6.86
C ALA A 22 13.29 -13.62 5.94
N GLU A 23 13.12 -13.75 4.62
CA GLU A 23 14.04 -13.19 3.62
C GLU A 23 14.01 -11.65 3.62
N LYS A 24 12.81 -11.07 3.67
CA LYS A 24 12.65 -9.62 3.78
C LYS A 24 13.15 -9.10 5.12
N HIS A 25 13.05 -9.86 6.20
CA HIS A 25 13.50 -9.43 7.52
C HIS A 25 15.02 -9.23 7.56
N ALA A 26 15.78 -10.20 7.05
CA ALA A 26 17.23 -10.07 6.90
C ALA A 26 17.58 -8.85 6.03
N THR A 27 16.89 -8.70 4.90
CA THR A 27 17.08 -7.58 3.97
C THR A 27 16.77 -6.24 4.61
N PHE A 28 15.64 -6.10 5.31
CA PHE A 28 15.19 -4.86 5.95
C PHE A 28 16.19 -4.42 7.02
N ARG A 29 16.63 -5.34 7.88
CA ARG A 29 17.64 -5.05 8.91
C ARG A 29 18.95 -4.53 8.31
N GLU A 30 19.44 -5.14 7.23
CA GLU A 30 20.66 -4.65 6.54
C GLU A 30 20.45 -3.26 5.92
N ARG A 31 19.26 -3.00 5.38
CA ARG A 31 18.93 -1.69 4.81
C ARG A 31 18.82 -0.60 5.88
N THR A 32 18.31 -0.92 7.07
CA THR A 32 18.26 0.00 8.22
C THR A 32 19.66 0.45 8.65
N ARG A 33 20.67 -0.42 8.56
CA ARG A 33 22.07 -0.07 8.88
C ARG A 33 22.70 0.93 7.91
N ARG A 34 22.13 1.06 6.70
CA ARG A 34 22.61 1.97 5.65
C ARG A 34 21.92 3.34 5.70
N VAL A 35 20.99 3.54 6.61
CA VAL A 35 20.30 4.83 6.75
C VAL A 35 21.29 5.88 7.26
N PRO A 36 21.42 7.05 6.60
CA PRO A 36 22.29 8.12 7.07
C PRO A 36 21.89 8.59 8.47
N LEU A 37 22.86 8.65 9.38
CA LEU A 37 22.60 8.94 10.79
C LEU A 37 22.09 10.37 10.99
N ASP A 38 22.60 11.34 10.22
CA ASP A 38 22.24 12.76 10.37
C ASP A 38 20.78 13.01 9.94
N GLU A 39 20.34 12.33 8.88
CA GLU A 39 18.93 12.34 8.44
C GLU A 39 18.00 11.74 9.50
N ALA A 40 18.40 10.60 10.07
CA ALA A 40 17.62 9.96 11.13
C ALA A 40 17.54 10.82 12.40
N LYS A 41 18.61 11.54 12.76
CA LYS A 41 18.61 12.49 13.89
C LYS A 41 17.69 13.67 13.64
N ARG A 42 17.76 14.28 12.45
CA ARG A 42 16.86 15.38 12.07
C ARG A 42 15.39 14.96 12.20
N ILE A 43 15.04 13.78 11.68
CA ILE A 43 13.68 13.25 11.79
C ILE A 43 13.28 12.99 13.24
N ALA A 44 14.19 12.43 14.05
CA ALA A 44 13.95 12.17 15.47
C ALA A 44 13.61 13.46 16.21
N GLU A 45 14.33 14.55 15.92
CA GLU A 45 14.10 15.88 16.49
C GLU A 45 12.76 16.48 16.01
N GLU A 46 12.51 16.47 14.70
CA GLU A 46 11.27 17.01 14.09
C GLU A 46 10.00 16.28 14.56
N THR A 47 10.09 14.96 14.76
CA THR A 47 8.94 14.11 15.12
C THR A 47 8.86 13.80 16.61
N HIS A 48 9.84 14.25 17.39
CA HIS A 48 9.98 13.93 18.82
C HIS A 48 9.92 12.42 19.09
N SER A 49 10.57 11.62 18.25
CA SER A 49 10.58 10.15 18.34
C SER A 49 11.99 9.61 18.62
N PRO A 50 12.13 8.42 19.22
CA PRO A 50 13.42 7.76 19.35
C PRO A 50 14.13 7.62 18.00
N LEU A 51 15.45 7.78 17.99
CA LEU A 51 16.28 7.67 16.80
C LEU A 51 16.01 6.38 16.00
N GLN A 52 15.75 5.27 16.69
CA GLN A 52 15.46 3.98 16.09
C GLN A 52 14.15 3.99 15.28
N ILE A 53 13.09 4.61 15.83
CA ILE A 53 11.81 4.79 15.14
C ILE A 53 12.01 5.71 13.93
N ALA A 54 12.74 6.82 14.11
CA ALA A 54 13.06 7.74 13.02
C ALA A 54 13.84 7.07 11.88
N THR A 55 14.79 6.20 12.22
CA THR A 55 15.60 5.43 11.24
C THR A 55 14.70 4.54 10.37
N VAL A 56 13.79 3.80 11.00
CA VAL A 56 12.84 2.93 10.27
C VAL A 56 11.82 3.76 9.48
N ALA A 57 11.31 4.84 10.05
CA ALA A 57 10.38 5.74 9.37
C ALA A 57 11.01 6.38 8.12
N TYR A 58 12.29 6.74 8.17
CA TYR A 58 13.04 7.19 7.01
C TYR A 58 13.10 6.11 5.93
N LEU A 59 13.41 4.86 6.30
CA LEU A 59 13.48 3.74 5.36
C LEU A 59 12.13 3.48 4.67
N ILE A 60 11.04 3.43 5.44
CA ILE A 60 9.67 3.27 4.93
C ILE A 60 9.30 4.41 3.96
N ASN A 61 9.77 5.63 4.25
CA ASN A 61 9.56 6.77 3.37
C ASN A 61 10.37 6.68 2.07
N LEU A 62 11.62 6.23 2.17
CA LEU A 62 12.51 6.03 1.03
C LEU A 62 11.96 4.96 0.08
N ASP A 63 11.35 3.90 0.63
CA ASP A 63 10.62 2.87 -0.14
C ASP A 63 9.30 3.36 -0.75
N GLY A 64 8.92 4.61 -0.49
CA GLY A 64 7.71 5.22 -1.04
C GLY A 64 6.42 4.60 -0.51
N ILE A 65 6.47 3.87 0.62
CA ILE A 65 5.30 3.24 1.24
C ILE A 65 4.38 4.30 1.86
N MET A 66 4.94 5.22 2.66
CA MET A 66 4.19 6.33 3.26
C MET A 66 5.08 7.50 3.70
N SER A 67 4.48 8.56 4.25
CA SER A 67 5.23 9.69 4.81
C SER A 67 5.93 9.32 6.12
N ILE A 68 7.03 10.01 6.44
CA ILE A 68 7.77 9.84 7.70
C ILE A 68 6.82 9.99 8.90
N ARG A 69 6.02 11.06 8.92
CA ARG A 69 5.08 11.34 10.01
C ARG A 69 4.09 10.21 10.21
N SER A 70 3.53 9.69 9.12
CA SER A 70 2.61 8.55 9.19
C SER A 70 3.31 7.29 9.70
N ALA A 71 4.53 6.99 9.24
CA ALA A 71 5.29 5.83 9.71
C ALA A 71 5.60 5.91 11.21
N VAL A 72 6.05 7.07 11.69
CA VAL A 72 6.28 7.32 13.13
C VAL A 72 4.98 7.15 13.92
N GLU A 73 3.87 7.70 13.43
CA GLU A 73 2.56 7.56 14.07
C GLU A 73 2.10 6.09 14.16
N LEU A 74 2.34 5.28 13.13
CA LEU A 74 2.03 3.85 13.16
C LEU A 74 2.85 3.10 14.21
N LEU A 75 4.16 3.33 14.23
CA LEU A 75 5.08 2.70 15.20
C LEU A 75 4.76 3.11 16.64
N ALA A 76 4.46 4.40 16.86
CA ALA A 76 4.07 4.92 18.18
C ALA A 76 2.72 4.34 18.65
N ASN A 77 1.75 4.20 17.75
CA ASN A 77 0.45 3.60 18.08
C ASN A 77 0.60 2.15 18.51
N GLU A 78 1.51 1.39 17.91
CA GLU A 78 1.77 0.01 18.33
C GLU A 78 2.45 -0.05 19.71
N MET A 79 3.41 0.83 20.00
CA MET A 79 3.95 0.94 21.37
C MET A 79 2.86 1.28 22.40
N GLN A 80 1.93 2.16 22.03
CA GLN A 80 0.80 2.51 22.88
C GLN A 80 -0.16 1.33 23.06
N ARG A 81 -0.45 0.56 22.00
CA ARG A 81 -1.24 -0.69 22.09
C ARG A 81 -0.61 -1.63 23.10
N ARG A 82 0.70 -1.91 22.96
CA ARG A 82 1.47 -2.77 23.89
C ARG A 82 1.32 -2.31 25.33
N THR A 83 1.41 -1.00 25.57
CA THR A 83 1.16 -0.41 26.90
C THR A 83 -0.24 -0.74 27.40
N VAL A 84 -1.27 -0.52 26.58
CA VAL A 84 -2.69 -0.71 26.95
C VAL A 84 -3.00 -2.18 27.25
N VAL A 85 -2.42 -3.13 26.50
CA VAL A 85 -2.65 -4.56 26.71
C VAL A 85 -1.69 -5.19 27.75
N GLY A 86 -0.85 -4.36 28.40
CA GLY A 86 0.14 -4.80 29.38
C GLY A 86 1.20 -5.73 28.78
N GLU A 87 1.58 -5.50 27.53
CA GLU A 87 2.75 -6.11 26.90
C GLU A 87 4.00 -5.26 27.22
N GLY A 88 5.17 -5.89 27.22
CA GLY A 88 6.43 -5.20 27.49
C GLY A 88 6.70 -4.14 26.40
N VAL A 89 6.87 -2.89 26.82
CA VAL A 89 7.25 -1.79 25.93
C VAL A 89 8.78 -1.67 25.93
N PRO A 90 9.44 -1.74 24.77
CA PRO A 90 10.89 -1.62 24.70
C PRO A 90 11.33 -0.22 25.15
N ASN A 91 12.27 -0.16 26.09
CA ASN A 91 12.77 1.09 26.68
C ASN A 91 14.29 1.29 26.51
N ILE A 92 14.99 0.27 26.01
CA ILE A 92 16.43 0.33 25.71
C ILE A 92 16.59 0.49 24.19
N PRO A 93 17.52 1.34 23.71
CA PRO A 93 17.74 1.60 22.29
C PRO A 93 17.82 0.35 21.40
N GLY A 94 18.54 -0.69 21.83
CA GLY A 94 18.62 -1.96 21.09
C GLY A 94 17.26 -2.64 20.91
N ASN A 95 16.46 -2.71 21.98
CA ASN A 95 15.13 -3.31 21.94
C ASN A 95 14.14 -2.45 21.14
N ILE A 96 14.27 -1.12 21.19
CA ILE A 96 13.47 -0.21 20.37
C ILE A 96 13.78 -0.41 18.89
N MET A 97 15.05 -0.62 18.52
CA MET A 97 15.44 -0.89 17.14
C MET A 97 14.84 -2.21 16.64
N GLU A 98 14.95 -3.28 17.43
CA GLU A 98 14.38 -4.58 17.04
C GLU A 98 12.86 -4.54 16.90
N PHE A 99 12.18 -3.86 17.83
CA PHE A 99 10.76 -3.56 17.70
C PHE A 99 10.46 -2.78 16.41
N ALA A 100 11.16 -1.67 16.18
CA ALA A 100 10.91 -0.82 15.02
C ALA A 100 11.15 -1.56 13.71
N ILE A 101 12.16 -2.44 13.64
CA ILE A 101 12.44 -3.28 12.48
C ILE A 101 11.29 -4.27 12.23
N GLY A 102 10.83 -4.99 13.27
CA GLY A 102 9.74 -5.96 13.14
C GLY A 102 8.43 -5.30 12.71
N GLU A 103 8.05 -4.21 13.37
CA GLU A 103 6.85 -3.45 13.01
C GLU A 103 6.98 -2.75 11.65
N GLY A 104 8.17 -2.25 11.32
CA GLY A 104 8.45 -1.62 10.04
C GLY A 104 8.21 -2.56 8.85
N GLN A 105 8.51 -3.85 9.01
CA GLN A 105 8.22 -4.88 8.01
C GLN A 105 6.74 -5.14 7.85
N TRP A 106 5.99 -5.21 8.95
CA TRP A 106 4.54 -5.32 8.90
C TRP A 106 3.91 -4.11 8.22
N ILE A 107 4.41 -2.90 8.52
CA ILE A 107 3.98 -1.67 7.85
C ILE A 107 4.27 -1.74 6.35
N GLU A 108 5.50 -2.11 5.95
CA GLU A 108 5.89 -2.25 4.54
C GLU A 108 5.02 -3.29 3.82
N HIS A 109 4.78 -4.44 4.45
CA HIS A 109 3.98 -5.52 3.87
C HIS A 109 2.52 -5.10 3.70
N ILE A 110 1.88 -4.63 4.77
CA ILE A 110 0.45 -4.30 4.81
C ILE A 110 0.15 -3.10 3.90
N HIS A 111 0.94 -2.02 4.00
CA HIS A 111 0.72 -0.80 3.20
C HIS A 111 1.36 -0.86 1.79
N GLY A 112 2.21 -1.85 1.54
CA GLY A 112 2.82 -2.12 0.24
C GLY A 112 2.14 -3.27 -0.47
N VAL A 113 2.85 -4.40 -0.55
CA VAL A 113 2.51 -5.56 -1.41
C VAL A 113 1.11 -6.09 -1.14
N PHE A 114 0.75 -6.30 0.13
CA PHE A 114 -0.54 -6.89 0.49
C PHE A 114 -1.71 -6.05 -0.03
N SER A 115 -1.72 -4.74 0.24
CA SER A 115 -2.80 -3.86 -0.19
C SER A 115 -2.93 -3.78 -1.71
N ARG A 116 -1.80 -3.75 -2.44
CA ARG A 116 -1.77 -3.69 -3.91
C ARG A 116 -2.27 -4.99 -4.54
N GLU A 117 -1.77 -6.13 -4.08
CA GLU A 117 -2.21 -7.45 -4.57
C GLU A 117 -3.69 -7.68 -4.27
N LEU A 118 -4.15 -7.27 -3.09
CA LEU A 118 -5.55 -7.39 -2.70
C LEU A 118 -6.45 -6.53 -3.59
N GLU A 119 -6.06 -5.30 -3.90
CA GLU A 119 -6.80 -4.42 -4.83
C GLU A 119 -6.95 -5.06 -6.23
N LEU A 120 -5.89 -5.67 -6.75
CA LEU A 120 -5.92 -6.39 -8.03
C LEU A 120 -6.88 -7.58 -8.00
N LYS A 121 -6.78 -8.40 -6.95
CA LYS A 121 -7.64 -9.58 -6.77
C LYS A 121 -9.12 -9.20 -6.59
N VAL A 122 -9.41 -8.14 -5.84
CA VAL A 122 -10.79 -7.68 -5.62
C VAL A 122 -11.48 -7.22 -6.90
N ARG A 123 -10.73 -6.74 -7.91
CA ARG A 123 -11.30 -6.42 -9.22
C ARG A 123 -11.93 -7.63 -9.91
N GLU A 124 -11.27 -8.78 -9.87
CA GLU A 124 -11.79 -10.02 -10.42
C GLU A 124 -13.02 -10.50 -9.64
N LEU A 125 -12.95 -10.39 -8.30
CA LEU A 125 -14.06 -10.76 -7.42
C LEU A 125 -15.30 -9.90 -7.66
N ALA A 126 -15.14 -8.59 -7.89
CA ALA A 126 -16.24 -7.67 -8.14
C ALA A 126 -17.10 -8.10 -9.33
N ASN A 127 -16.48 -8.58 -10.41
CA ASN A 127 -17.19 -9.07 -11.59
C ASN A 127 -18.04 -10.31 -11.29
N ILE A 128 -17.54 -11.21 -10.44
CA ILE A 128 -18.26 -12.42 -10.02
C ILE A 128 -19.41 -12.03 -9.08
N GLU A 129 -19.18 -11.09 -8.16
CA GLU A 129 -20.20 -10.59 -7.22
C GLU A 129 -21.35 -9.86 -7.92
N MET A 130 -21.10 -9.21 -9.07
CA MET A 130 -22.15 -8.57 -9.87
C MET A 130 -23.24 -9.55 -10.32
N ALA A 131 -22.94 -10.85 -10.46
CA ALA A 131 -23.94 -11.87 -10.79
C ALA A 131 -25.02 -12.04 -9.70
N LEU A 132 -24.77 -11.53 -8.50
CA LEU A 132 -25.75 -11.47 -7.41
C LEU A 132 -26.37 -10.09 -7.25
N GLU A 133 -26.11 -9.09 -8.09
CA GLU A 133 -26.83 -7.81 -8.03
C GLU A 133 -28.26 -7.96 -8.57
N ASP A 134 -28.47 -8.83 -9.56
CA ASP A 134 -29.76 -9.08 -10.20
C ASP A 134 -30.83 -9.59 -9.22
N ALA A 135 -32.08 -9.16 -9.42
CA ALA A 135 -33.21 -9.58 -8.58
C ALA A 135 -33.50 -11.10 -8.66
N ILE A 136 -33.09 -11.72 -9.77
CA ILE A 136 -33.22 -13.16 -10.03
C ILE A 136 -31.82 -13.71 -10.28
N TYR A 137 -31.33 -14.54 -9.37
CA TYR A 137 -30.04 -15.23 -9.47
C TYR A 137 -30.21 -16.73 -9.16
N THR A 138 -29.33 -17.52 -9.75
CA THR A 138 -29.29 -18.99 -9.69
C THR A 138 -28.44 -19.50 -8.52
N THR A 139 -28.66 -20.76 -8.15
CA THR A 139 -27.82 -21.44 -7.16
C THR A 139 -26.37 -21.56 -7.64
N GLU A 140 -26.11 -21.78 -8.95
CA GLU A 140 -24.74 -21.82 -9.45
C GLU A 140 -24.02 -20.47 -9.28
N GLN A 141 -24.71 -19.35 -9.51
CA GLN A 141 -24.16 -18.01 -9.26
C GLN A 141 -23.83 -17.80 -7.78
N SER A 142 -24.71 -18.22 -6.85
CA SER A 142 -24.44 -18.16 -5.41
C SER A 142 -23.23 -19.01 -5.01
N MET A 143 -23.11 -20.22 -5.56
CA MET A 143 -21.95 -21.11 -5.33
C MET A 143 -20.65 -20.52 -5.88
N ALA A 144 -20.69 -19.93 -7.08
CA ALA A 144 -19.52 -19.32 -7.70
C ALA A 144 -19.01 -18.13 -6.89
N VAL A 145 -19.90 -17.23 -6.47
CA VAL A 145 -19.54 -16.09 -5.61
C VAL A 145 -18.98 -16.55 -4.27
N LEU A 146 -19.65 -17.50 -3.62
CA LEU A 146 -19.17 -18.01 -2.33
C LEU A 146 -17.78 -18.66 -2.47
N SER A 147 -17.58 -19.49 -3.50
CA SER A 147 -16.28 -20.13 -3.74
C SER A 147 -15.17 -19.11 -3.99
N ALA A 148 -15.44 -18.08 -4.79
CA ALA A 148 -14.49 -17.00 -5.06
C ALA A 148 -14.14 -16.21 -3.79
N ARG A 149 -15.16 -15.84 -2.98
CA ARG A 149 -14.94 -15.14 -1.71
C ARG A 149 -14.20 -15.99 -0.69
N THR A 150 -14.57 -17.25 -0.54
CA THR A 150 -13.92 -18.19 0.39
C THR A 150 -12.47 -18.41 -0.01
N ARG A 151 -12.17 -18.58 -1.30
CA ARG A 151 -10.79 -18.65 -1.78
C ARG A 151 -10.02 -17.40 -1.35
N MET A 152 -10.52 -16.21 -1.64
CA MET A 152 -9.79 -14.98 -1.33
C MET A 152 -9.66 -14.73 0.18
N ALA A 153 -10.74 -14.90 0.95
CA ALA A 153 -10.72 -14.68 2.38
C ALA A 153 -9.83 -15.71 3.10
N GLU A 154 -10.01 -16.99 2.84
CA GLU A 154 -9.41 -18.04 3.67
C GLU A 154 -8.05 -18.52 3.18
N THR A 155 -7.75 -18.43 1.87
CA THR A 155 -6.42 -18.83 1.36
C THR A 155 -5.45 -17.67 1.26
N TYR A 156 -5.92 -16.42 1.15
CA TYR A 156 -5.04 -15.25 0.99
C TYR A 156 -5.04 -14.34 2.21
N ILE A 157 -6.21 -13.88 2.70
CA ILE A 157 -6.27 -12.91 3.81
C ILE A 157 -6.03 -13.60 5.17
N GLN A 158 -6.79 -14.65 5.49
CA GLN A 158 -6.77 -15.31 6.80
C GLN A 158 -5.36 -15.75 7.25
N PRO A 159 -4.51 -16.38 6.40
CA PRO A 159 -3.16 -16.78 6.82
C PRO A 159 -2.28 -15.61 7.25
N ILE A 160 -2.47 -14.43 6.64
CA ILE A 160 -1.74 -13.21 7.00
C ILE A 160 -2.22 -12.70 8.37
N LEU A 161 -3.54 -12.70 8.60
CA LEU A 161 -4.10 -12.29 9.90
C LEU A 161 -3.63 -13.19 11.03
N GLU A 162 -3.61 -14.51 10.81
CA GLU A 162 -3.14 -15.49 11.79
C GLU A 162 -1.65 -15.32 12.10
N THR A 163 -0.84 -15.02 11.08
CA THR A 163 0.59 -14.76 11.26
C THR A 163 0.80 -13.46 12.04
N TRP A 164 0.06 -12.40 11.70
CA TRP A 164 0.13 -11.12 12.40
C TRP A 164 -0.27 -11.27 13.88
N LEU A 165 -1.40 -11.92 14.17
CA LEU A 165 -1.86 -12.17 15.54
C LEU A 165 -0.87 -13.03 16.36
N LYS A 166 -0.18 -13.97 15.71
CA LYS A 166 0.87 -14.77 16.36
C LYS A 166 2.06 -13.92 16.79
N GLU A 167 2.43 -12.93 15.97
CA GLU A 167 3.56 -12.02 16.25
C GLU A 167 3.18 -10.83 17.14
N HIS A 168 1.88 -10.60 17.36
CA HIS A 168 1.34 -9.56 18.24
C HIS A 168 0.53 -10.19 19.37
N PRO A 169 1.19 -10.76 20.40
CA PRO A 169 0.49 -11.37 21.52
C PRO A 169 -0.52 -10.40 22.16
N LYS A 170 -1.62 -10.94 22.65
CA LYS A 170 -2.74 -10.18 23.26
C LYS A 170 -3.46 -9.22 22.30
N ALA A 171 -3.07 -9.14 21.02
CA ALA A 171 -3.87 -8.47 20.01
C ALA A 171 -5.18 -9.23 19.78
N ASN A 172 -6.22 -8.50 19.42
CA ASN A 172 -7.54 -9.04 19.14
C ASN A 172 -8.05 -8.59 17.75
N GLY A 173 -9.27 -8.97 17.38
CA GLY A 173 -9.81 -8.64 16.06
C GLY A 173 -9.99 -7.14 15.80
N GLU A 174 -10.19 -6.31 16.85
CA GLU A 174 -10.22 -4.85 16.72
C GLU A 174 -8.83 -4.30 16.34
N ASP A 175 -7.77 -4.84 16.93
CA ASP A 175 -6.39 -4.48 16.60
C ASP A 175 -6.06 -4.84 15.14
N VAL A 176 -6.52 -6.02 14.69
CA VAL A 176 -6.41 -6.44 13.29
C VAL A 176 -7.10 -5.43 12.37
N LEU A 177 -8.30 -4.98 12.70
CA LEU A 177 -8.99 -3.97 11.90
C LEU A 177 -8.25 -2.64 11.89
N ASN A 178 -7.69 -2.21 13.02
CA ASN A 178 -6.89 -0.98 13.09
C ASN A 178 -5.60 -1.05 12.27
N ALA A 179 -4.99 -2.23 12.16
CA ALA A 179 -3.80 -2.47 11.35
C ALA A 179 -4.14 -2.59 9.86
N PHE A 180 -5.08 -3.45 9.47
CA PHE A 180 -5.35 -3.81 8.07
C PHE A 180 -6.44 -2.95 7.42
N GLY A 181 -7.38 -2.39 8.18
CA GLY A 181 -8.51 -1.62 7.67
C GLY A 181 -8.13 -0.33 6.92
N PRO A 182 -7.36 0.60 7.52
CA PRO A 182 -6.95 1.84 6.86
C PRO A 182 -6.15 1.62 5.55
N PRO A 183 -5.16 0.70 5.47
CA PRO A 183 -4.45 0.40 4.23
C PRO A 183 -5.38 0.02 3.08
N VAL A 184 -6.40 -0.82 3.35
CA VAL A 184 -7.27 -1.37 2.31
C VAL A 184 -8.48 -0.48 1.97
N THR A 185 -8.94 0.36 2.90
CA THR A 185 -10.12 1.23 2.72
C THR A 185 -9.80 2.70 2.53
N LYS A 186 -8.59 3.12 2.94
CA LYS A 186 -8.20 4.52 3.13
C LYS A 186 -9.06 5.29 4.15
N TRP A 187 -9.82 4.60 4.99
CA TRP A 187 -10.56 5.25 6.08
C TRP A 187 -9.60 5.74 7.17
N ARG A 188 -9.94 6.87 7.78
CA ARG A 188 -9.19 7.39 8.94
C ARG A 188 -9.44 6.50 10.15
N ARG A 189 -8.38 6.23 10.93
CA ARG A 189 -8.43 5.42 12.17
C ARG A 189 -9.53 5.90 13.13
N SER A 190 -9.66 7.21 13.33
CA SER A 190 -10.69 7.81 14.19
C SER A 190 -12.13 7.50 13.79
N THR A 191 -12.37 7.17 12.52
CA THR A 191 -13.72 6.87 11.99
C THR A 191 -13.91 5.39 11.64
N LEU A 192 -12.85 4.59 11.78
CA LEU A 192 -12.79 3.21 11.28
C LEU A 192 -13.86 2.34 11.93
N MET A 193 -13.95 2.33 13.26
CA MET A 193 -14.87 1.45 13.98
C MET A 193 -16.34 1.75 13.71
N GLY A 194 -16.71 3.04 13.63
CA GLY A 194 -18.07 3.44 13.26
C GLY A 194 -18.45 2.97 11.85
N LYS A 195 -17.55 3.13 10.87
CA LYS A 195 -17.77 2.64 9.51
C LYS A 195 -17.74 1.11 9.42
N ALA A 196 -16.89 0.46 10.20
CA ALA A 196 -16.78 -0.99 10.28
C ALA A 196 -18.08 -1.62 10.79
N ALA A 197 -18.69 -1.06 11.84
CA ALA A 197 -19.97 -1.53 12.37
C ALA A 197 -21.10 -1.47 11.32
N GLN A 198 -21.17 -0.38 10.54
CA GLN A 198 -22.13 -0.26 9.45
C GLN A 198 -21.84 -1.25 8.31
N ALA A 199 -20.56 -1.46 7.97
CA ALA A 199 -20.16 -2.41 6.94
C ALA A 199 -20.40 -3.87 7.36
N ARG A 200 -20.35 -4.19 8.66
CA ARG A 200 -20.59 -5.54 9.19
C ARG A 200 -22.00 -6.02 8.86
N ARG A 201 -23.00 -5.16 9.13
CA ARG A 201 -24.41 -5.42 8.76
C ARG A 201 -24.61 -5.64 7.25
N ARG A 202 -23.85 -4.92 6.41
CA ARG A 202 -23.88 -5.11 4.95
C ARG A 202 -23.25 -6.43 4.54
N ASN A 203 -22.20 -6.86 5.23
CA ASN A 203 -21.57 -8.16 4.99
C ASN A 203 -22.49 -9.32 5.43
N GLU A 204 -23.13 -9.20 6.59
CA GLU A 204 -24.15 -10.14 7.06
C GLU A 204 -25.30 -10.26 6.05
N ALA A 205 -25.85 -9.12 5.59
CA ALA A 205 -26.92 -9.09 4.59
C ALA A 205 -26.50 -9.73 3.26
N PHE A 206 -25.25 -9.53 2.85
CA PHE A 206 -24.69 -10.17 1.67
C PHE A 206 -24.67 -11.71 1.82
N PHE A 207 -24.18 -12.24 2.93
CA PHE A 207 -24.15 -13.69 3.15
C PHE A 207 -25.56 -14.28 3.31
N ARG A 208 -26.50 -13.55 3.90
CA ARG A 208 -27.93 -13.96 3.94
C ARG A 208 -28.55 -14.02 2.54
N ARG A 209 -28.17 -13.11 1.63
CA ARG A 209 -28.57 -13.18 0.21
C ARG A 209 -27.98 -14.41 -0.48
N VAL A 210 -26.70 -14.71 -0.25
CA VAL A 210 -26.06 -15.94 -0.77
C VAL A 210 -26.81 -17.17 -0.25
N LEU A 211 -27.12 -17.22 1.04
CA LEU A 211 -27.87 -18.31 1.67
C LEU A 211 -29.23 -18.54 0.99
N THR A 212 -29.98 -17.46 0.73
CA THR A 212 -31.27 -17.54 0.04
C THR A 212 -31.16 -18.15 -1.37
N GLY A 213 -30.05 -17.94 -2.07
CA GLY A 213 -29.79 -18.56 -3.38
C GLY A 213 -29.42 -20.03 -3.30
N LEU A 214 -28.78 -20.45 -2.21
CA LEU A 214 -28.40 -21.83 -1.95
C LEU A 214 -29.61 -22.69 -1.53
N GLU A 215 -30.50 -22.15 -0.71
CA GLU A 215 -31.72 -22.84 -0.22
C GLU A 215 -32.75 -23.12 -1.32
N LYS A 216 -32.63 -22.48 -2.50
CA LYS A 216 -33.48 -22.75 -3.67
C LYS A 216 -33.15 -24.06 -4.38
N ALA A 217 -32.00 -24.68 -4.11
CA ALA A 217 -31.61 -25.92 -4.73
C ALA A 217 -32.01 -27.13 -3.86
N SER A 218 -32.54 -28.17 -4.50
CA SER A 218 -33.00 -29.38 -3.83
C SER A 218 -31.85 -30.20 -3.22
N ASP A 219 -32.14 -30.82 -2.07
CA ASP A 219 -31.41 -31.85 -1.32
C ASP A 219 -30.12 -32.38 -1.99
N SER A 220 -29.04 -31.62 -1.84
CA SER A 220 -27.69 -32.06 -2.17
C SER A 220 -26.83 -31.92 -0.93
N ALA A 221 -26.21 -33.02 -0.49
CA ALA A 221 -25.30 -33.02 0.66
C ALA A 221 -24.16 -31.99 0.52
N THR A 222 -23.77 -31.65 -0.71
CA THR A 222 -22.78 -30.60 -0.98
C THR A 222 -23.35 -29.22 -0.66
N ILE A 223 -24.61 -28.97 -0.99
CA ILE A 223 -25.31 -27.71 -0.71
C ILE A 223 -25.53 -27.57 0.80
N ASP A 224 -25.90 -28.65 1.50
CA ASP A 224 -26.06 -28.63 2.96
C ASP A 224 -24.78 -28.26 3.69
N SER A 225 -23.64 -28.81 3.27
CA SER A 225 -22.33 -28.47 3.86
C SER A 225 -21.96 -27.00 3.60
N THR A 226 -22.32 -26.49 2.42
CA THR A 226 -22.08 -25.11 2.02
C THR A 226 -22.97 -24.14 2.80
N VAL A 227 -24.25 -24.47 2.97
CA VAL A 227 -25.22 -23.72 3.79
C VAL A 227 -24.73 -23.61 5.23
N LYS A 228 -24.32 -24.73 5.85
CA LYS A 228 -23.75 -24.72 7.21
C LYS A 228 -22.54 -23.79 7.32
N ARG A 229 -21.65 -23.80 6.32
CA ARG A 229 -20.49 -22.92 6.29
C ARG A 229 -20.88 -21.44 6.23
N VAL A 230 -21.87 -21.09 5.39
CA VAL A 230 -22.38 -19.71 5.31
C VAL A 230 -22.99 -19.28 6.64
N ILE A 231 -23.73 -20.16 7.31
CA ILE A 231 -24.31 -19.90 8.64
C ILE A 231 -23.20 -19.62 9.65
N THR A 232 -22.15 -20.44 9.72
CA THR A 232 -21.00 -20.20 10.62
C THR A 232 -20.31 -18.86 10.34
N ILE A 233 -20.19 -18.45 9.06
CA ILE A 233 -19.65 -17.13 8.72
C ILE A 233 -20.56 -16.01 9.22
N ILE A 234 -21.89 -16.15 9.08
CA ILE A 234 -22.85 -15.16 9.58
C ILE A 234 -22.74 -15.06 11.11
N GLU A 235 -22.76 -16.17 11.82
CA GLU A 235 -22.61 -16.21 13.29
C GLU A 235 -21.29 -15.56 13.74
N GLY A 236 -20.19 -15.84 13.04
CA GLY A 236 -18.90 -15.19 13.31
C GLY A 236 -18.91 -13.68 13.05
N LEU A 237 -19.64 -13.21 12.03
CA LEU A 237 -19.80 -11.78 11.73
C LEU A 237 -20.70 -11.06 12.75
N GLU A 238 -21.62 -11.76 13.40
CA GLU A 238 -22.48 -11.18 14.45
C GLU A 238 -21.69 -10.89 15.75
N ALA A 239 -20.56 -11.55 15.96
CA ALA A 239 -19.69 -11.36 17.11
C ALA A 239 -19.09 -9.93 17.19
N ASP A 240 -18.74 -9.51 18.41
CA ASP A 240 -17.98 -8.28 18.63
C ASP A 240 -16.59 -8.38 17.98
N PHE A 241 -16.07 -7.27 17.44
CA PHE A 241 -14.78 -7.28 16.74
C PHE A 241 -13.63 -7.77 17.60
N LYS A 242 -13.69 -7.62 18.93
CA LYS A 242 -12.66 -8.12 19.84
C LYS A 242 -12.59 -9.63 19.91
N VAL A 243 -13.70 -10.33 19.71
CA VAL A 243 -13.79 -11.80 19.84
C VAL A 243 -14.10 -12.50 18.52
N MET A 244 -14.20 -11.75 17.42
CA MET A 244 -14.41 -12.27 16.08
C MET A 244 -13.23 -13.17 15.67
N ASP A 245 -13.54 -14.34 15.11
CA ASP A 245 -12.52 -15.27 14.65
C ASP A 245 -11.79 -14.77 13.38
N THR A 246 -10.63 -15.35 13.09
CA THR A 246 -9.81 -14.93 11.95
C THR A 246 -10.49 -15.17 10.60
N ARG A 247 -11.38 -16.17 10.52
CA ARG A 247 -12.16 -16.49 9.32
C ARG A 247 -13.19 -15.39 9.04
N ALA A 248 -14.01 -15.01 10.01
CA ALA A 248 -14.99 -13.94 9.88
C ALA A 248 -14.30 -12.59 9.66
N LEU A 249 -13.19 -12.30 10.36
CA LEU A 249 -12.38 -11.11 10.11
C LEU A 249 -11.85 -11.07 8.67
N ALA A 250 -11.39 -12.18 8.12
CA ALA A 250 -10.92 -12.23 6.73
C ALA A 250 -12.04 -11.96 5.73
N HIS A 251 -13.22 -12.56 5.94
CA HIS A 251 -14.41 -12.29 5.11
C HIS A 251 -14.91 -10.85 5.25
N PHE A 252 -14.78 -10.26 6.44
CA PHE A 252 -15.15 -8.88 6.71
C PHE A 252 -14.16 -7.89 6.07
N LEU A 253 -12.86 -8.09 6.23
CA LEU A 253 -11.82 -7.31 5.55
C LEU A 253 -12.02 -7.36 4.04
N LEU A 254 -12.33 -8.54 3.48
CA LEU A 254 -12.66 -8.68 2.07
C LEU A 254 -13.88 -7.83 1.65
N HIS A 255 -14.88 -7.71 2.53
CA HIS A 255 -16.10 -6.96 2.25
C HIS A 255 -15.88 -5.44 2.25
N ILE A 256 -15.06 -4.93 3.17
CA ILE A 256 -14.89 -3.47 3.32
C ILE A 256 -14.00 -2.83 2.26
N ILE A 257 -13.25 -3.64 1.49
CA ILE A 257 -12.41 -3.14 0.40
C ILE A 257 -13.32 -2.50 -0.66
N PRO A 258 -13.06 -1.24 -1.04
CA PRO A 258 -13.78 -0.59 -2.13
C PRO A 258 -13.74 -1.47 -3.38
N ARG A 259 -14.91 -1.82 -3.90
CA ARG A 259 -14.97 -2.44 -5.23
C ARG A 259 -14.58 -1.37 -6.24
N PRO A 260 -13.80 -1.70 -7.29
CA PRO A 260 -13.62 -0.79 -8.40
C PRO A 260 -15.00 -0.54 -9.00
N THR A 261 -15.59 0.61 -8.67
CA THR A 261 -16.74 1.07 -9.40
C THR A 261 -16.23 1.34 -10.80
N GLY A 262 -16.81 0.65 -11.79
CA GLY A 262 -16.71 1.13 -13.17
C GLY A 262 -16.97 2.64 -13.13
N ARG A 263 -16.15 3.42 -13.85
CA ARG A 263 -16.34 4.88 -13.95
C ARG A 263 -17.84 5.13 -14.09
N GLY A 264 -18.40 5.85 -13.12
CA GLY A 264 -19.84 5.98 -12.96
C GLY A 264 -20.49 6.35 -14.29
N ASP A 265 -21.20 5.39 -14.84
CA ASP A 265 -22.31 5.49 -15.79
C ASP A 265 -22.92 4.09 -15.91
N LYS A 266 -23.50 3.58 -14.81
CA LYS A 266 -24.50 2.51 -14.89
C LYS A 266 -25.79 3.16 -15.43
N SER A 267 -25.83 3.40 -16.74
CA SER A 267 -27.03 3.73 -17.51
C SER A 267 -27.48 2.46 -18.24
N SER A 268 -28.77 2.13 -18.17
CA SER A 268 -29.38 0.92 -18.76
C SER A 268 -29.45 0.91 -20.29
N PHE A 269 -28.81 1.86 -20.99
CA PHE A 269 -29.00 2.07 -22.43
C PHE A 269 -27.72 2.19 -23.28
N VAL A 270 -26.53 2.02 -22.72
CA VAL A 270 -25.31 2.09 -23.55
C VAL A 270 -24.29 1.04 -23.12
N ASP A 271 -24.17 0.00 -23.95
CA ASP A 271 -23.06 -0.95 -23.89
C ASP A 271 -21.91 -0.38 -24.73
N VAL A 272 -20.90 0.21 -24.08
CA VAL A 272 -19.68 0.67 -24.77
C VAL A 272 -18.60 -0.38 -24.56
N GLY A 273 -18.42 -1.19 -25.60
CA GLY A 273 -17.34 -2.16 -25.70
C GLY A 273 -15.96 -1.57 -25.42
N SER A 274 -15.08 -2.45 -24.96
CA SER A 274 -13.64 -2.24 -24.79
C SER A 274 -12.99 -1.44 -25.93
N GLY A 275 -12.10 -0.52 -25.55
CA GLY A 275 -11.02 -0.04 -26.41
C GLY A 275 -11.09 1.43 -26.80
N SER A 276 -10.51 2.29 -25.96
CA SER A 276 -9.95 3.56 -26.45
C SER A 276 -8.56 3.75 -25.86
N THR A 277 -7.57 3.28 -26.63
CA THR A 277 -6.17 3.68 -26.57
C THR A 277 -6.08 5.18 -26.93
N ARG A 278 -6.34 6.06 -25.95
CA ARG A 278 -5.94 7.47 -26.06
C ARG A 278 -4.50 7.58 -25.57
N GLY A 279 -3.60 7.97 -26.48
CA GLY A 279 -2.16 8.10 -26.25
C GLY A 279 -1.82 8.90 -24.99
N TYR A 280 -0.67 8.56 -24.40
CA TYR A 280 -0.12 9.09 -23.14
C TYR A 280 -0.70 8.52 -21.83
N LYS A 281 -1.34 7.34 -21.86
CA LYS A 281 -1.80 6.61 -20.65
C LYS A 281 -1.16 5.23 -20.44
N ALA A 282 -0.25 4.81 -21.31
CA ALA A 282 0.60 3.69 -20.96
C ALA A 282 1.51 4.16 -19.81
N GLU A 283 1.24 3.63 -18.61
CA GLU A 283 2.14 3.79 -17.48
C GLU A 283 3.50 3.24 -17.92
N PRO A 284 4.60 4.00 -17.82
CA PRO A 284 5.92 3.46 -18.11
C PRO A 284 6.20 2.28 -17.18
N ASP A 285 6.94 1.28 -17.65
CA ASP A 285 7.38 0.15 -16.83
C ASP A 285 8.06 0.70 -15.57
N MET A 286 7.50 0.41 -14.39
CA MET A 286 7.93 1.03 -13.12
C MET A 286 9.18 0.34 -12.54
N GLN A 287 10.32 0.36 -13.26
CA GLN A 287 11.55 -0.35 -12.87
C GLN A 287 12.64 0.57 -12.32
N SER A 288 12.65 1.84 -12.71
CA SER A 288 13.66 2.85 -12.38
C SER A 288 13.04 4.06 -11.67
N PRO A 289 13.75 4.70 -10.72
CA PRO A 289 13.30 5.96 -10.12
C PRO A 289 13.02 7.06 -11.17
N PHE A 290 13.64 6.97 -12.35
CA PHE A 290 13.42 7.90 -13.46
C PHE A 290 12.11 7.67 -14.23
N ASP A 291 11.55 6.46 -14.23
CA ASP A 291 10.22 6.19 -14.81
C ASP A 291 9.13 6.96 -14.04
N PHE A 292 9.28 7.02 -12.71
CA PHE A 292 8.41 7.81 -11.84
C PHE A 292 8.62 9.30 -12.06
N LEU A 293 9.86 9.75 -12.21
CA LEU A 293 10.18 11.16 -12.39
C LEU A 293 9.63 11.69 -13.72
N GLU A 294 9.79 10.94 -14.81
CA GLU A 294 9.24 11.27 -16.13
C GLU A 294 7.72 11.48 -16.04
N ARG A 295 7.00 10.50 -15.48
CA ARG A 295 5.56 10.60 -15.27
C ARG A 295 5.20 11.83 -14.43
N ASP A 296 5.90 12.05 -13.32
CA ASP A 296 5.58 13.13 -12.39
C ASP A 296 5.88 14.51 -13.01
N VAL A 297 6.90 14.64 -13.87
CA VAL A 297 7.16 15.84 -14.70
C VAL A 297 6.02 16.08 -15.70
N LEU A 298 5.51 15.03 -16.37
CA LEU A 298 4.39 15.14 -17.29
C LEU A 298 3.09 15.55 -16.57
N LEU A 299 2.84 15.00 -15.38
CA LEU A 299 1.65 15.29 -14.58
C LEU A 299 1.67 16.69 -13.97
N SER A 300 2.82 17.14 -13.50
CA SER A 300 2.95 18.43 -12.80
C SER A 300 2.71 19.63 -13.71
N ARG A 301 2.83 19.48 -15.04
CA ARG A 301 2.47 20.49 -16.04
C ARG A 301 1.05 21.01 -15.89
N ARG A 302 0.11 20.17 -15.47
CA ARG A 302 -1.32 20.54 -15.34
C ARG A 302 -1.62 21.36 -14.08
N ARG A 303 -0.63 21.53 -13.20
CA ARG A 303 -0.77 22.24 -11.93
C ARG A 303 -0.38 23.72 -12.08
N PRO A 304 -0.97 24.62 -11.27
CA PRO A 304 -0.50 26.01 -11.12
C PRO A 304 0.97 26.06 -10.68
N ALA A 305 1.69 27.13 -11.02
CA ALA A 305 3.14 27.24 -10.83
C ALA A 305 3.59 27.01 -9.38
N GLU A 306 2.93 27.62 -8.40
CA GLU A 306 3.26 27.44 -6.98
C GLU A 306 3.07 25.98 -6.51
N GLU A 307 1.99 25.34 -6.95
CA GLU A 307 1.71 23.94 -6.60
C GLU A 307 2.65 22.98 -7.34
N ARG A 308 3.08 23.35 -8.55
CA ARG A 308 4.03 22.59 -9.37
C ARG A 308 5.40 22.53 -8.72
N LEU A 309 5.92 23.64 -8.22
CA LEU A 309 7.20 23.69 -7.51
C LEU A 309 7.20 22.75 -6.31
N ARG A 310 6.17 22.84 -5.46
CA ARG A 310 6.03 21.97 -4.29
C ARG A 310 5.90 20.49 -4.70
N TYR A 311 5.00 20.19 -5.63
CA TYR A 311 4.75 18.82 -6.06
C TYR A 311 5.98 18.18 -6.71
N LEU A 312 6.59 18.84 -7.70
CA LEU A 312 7.72 18.29 -8.43
C LEU A 312 8.99 18.29 -7.59
N GLY A 313 9.19 19.31 -6.74
CA GLY A 313 10.30 19.37 -5.80
C GLY A 313 10.32 18.16 -4.86
N GLU A 314 9.18 17.77 -4.28
CA GLU A 314 9.08 16.56 -3.45
C GLU A 314 9.46 15.27 -4.21
N LYS A 315 9.14 15.19 -5.52
CA LYS A 315 9.45 14.02 -6.35
C LYS A 315 10.92 13.96 -6.74
N ILE A 316 11.49 15.09 -7.15
CA ILE A 316 12.92 15.23 -7.42
C ILE A 316 13.73 14.88 -6.17
N ALA A 317 13.36 15.43 -5.01
CA ALA A 317 14.01 15.14 -3.73
C ALA A 317 13.98 13.64 -3.39
N ARG A 318 12.88 12.95 -3.74
CA ARG A 318 12.79 11.49 -3.57
C ARG A 318 13.77 10.76 -4.48
N VAL A 319 13.88 11.14 -5.75
CA VAL A 319 14.80 10.52 -6.69
C VAL A 319 16.25 10.73 -6.27
N ILE A 320 16.63 11.96 -5.87
CA ILE A 320 17.98 12.24 -5.33
C ILE A 320 18.29 11.34 -4.13
N ARG A 321 17.34 11.19 -3.19
CA ARG A 321 17.52 10.30 -2.03
C ARG A 321 17.75 8.84 -2.43
N VAL A 322 17.02 8.34 -3.43
CA VAL A 322 17.21 6.99 -3.96
C VAL A 322 18.60 6.84 -4.59
N LEU A 323 19.06 7.82 -5.35
CA LEU A 323 20.40 7.79 -5.98
C LEU A 323 21.53 7.84 -4.93
N LYS A 324 21.38 8.67 -3.90
CA LYS A 324 22.31 8.68 -2.76
C LYS A 324 22.36 7.35 -2.03
N TYR A 325 21.21 6.70 -1.86
CA TYR A 325 21.15 5.35 -1.28
C TYR A 325 21.87 4.30 -2.14
N GLN A 326 21.93 4.50 -3.45
CA GLN A 326 22.72 3.68 -4.38
C GLN A 326 24.22 4.02 -4.38
N GLY A 327 24.66 4.96 -3.54
CA GLY A 327 26.07 5.34 -3.37
C GLY A 327 26.52 6.52 -4.22
N LEU A 328 25.61 7.22 -4.92
CA LEU A 328 25.96 8.43 -5.68
C LEU A 328 26.07 9.64 -4.74
N ASN A 329 27.05 10.52 -4.99
CA ASN A 329 27.08 11.83 -4.32
C ASN A 329 26.00 12.77 -4.91
N THR A 330 25.82 13.95 -4.31
CA THR A 330 24.79 14.92 -4.74
C THR A 330 25.02 15.40 -6.18
N GLU A 331 26.26 15.61 -6.59
CA GLU A 331 26.62 16.09 -7.93
C GLU A 331 26.30 15.04 -9.01
N ASP A 332 26.70 13.80 -8.78
CA ASP A 332 26.42 12.66 -9.65
C ASP A 332 24.92 12.37 -9.72
N SER A 333 24.20 12.57 -8.62
CA SER A 333 22.74 12.44 -8.59
C SER A 333 22.06 13.45 -9.51
N ILE A 334 22.53 14.69 -9.54
CA ILE A 334 21.98 15.74 -10.40
C ILE A 334 22.35 15.49 -11.86
N ALA A 335 23.61 15.16 -12.13
CA ALA A 335 24.07 14.85 -13.47
C ALA A 335 23.22 13.71 -14.07
N ARG A 336 23.01 12.64 -13.30
CA ARG A 336 22.21 11.50 -13.73
C ARG A 336 20.73 11.84 -13.89
N CYS A 337 20.15 12.66 -13.00
CA CYS A 337 18.79 13.16 -13.17
C CYS A 337 18.62 13.94 -14.47
N ILE A 338 19.55 14.85 -14.77
CA ILE A 338 19.47 15.68 -15.98
C ILE A 338 19.65 14.85 -17.24
N GLU A 339 20.59 13.91 -17.24
CA GLU A 339 20.80 12.98 -18.35
C GLU A 339 19.55 12.15 -18.65
N GLU A 340 18.97 11.51 -17.64
CA GLU A 340 17.79 10.66 -17.77
C GLU A 340 16.55 11.46 -18.16
N ILE A 341 16.31 12.63 -17.54
CA ILE A 341 15.19 13.52 -17.92
C ILE A 341 15.35 13.96 -19.37
N SER A 342 16.56 14.34 -19.79
CA SER A 342 16.81 14.82 -21.16
C SER A 342 16.60 13.71 -22.19
N ALA A 343 17.11 12.52 -21.91
CA ALA A 343 16.95 11.35 -22.77
C ALA A 343 15.48 10.95 -22.93
N ARG A 344 14.75 10.86 -21.81
CA ARG A 344 13.35 10.41 -21.78
C ARG A 344 12.38 11.43 -22.35
N LEU A 345 12.54 12.70 -22.00
CA LEU A 345 11.67 13.79 -22.47
C LEU A 345 12.12 14.35 -23.83
N LYS A 346 13.16 13.78 -24.45
CA LYS A 346 13.72 14.19 -25.75
C LYS A 346 14.08 15.68 -25.80
N ILE A 347 14.77 16.14 -24.74
CA ILE A 347 15.22 17.54 -24.64
C ILE A 347 16.54 17.68 -25.41
N GLU A 348 16.47 18.14 -26.66
CA GLU A 348 17.66 18.30 -27.51
C GLU A 348 18.52 19.51 -27.10
N GLY A 349 19.85 19.34 -27.09
CA GLY A 349 20.82 20.44 -27.04
C GLY A 349 21.16 21.01 -25.66
N VAL A 350 20.86 20.30 -24.55
CA VAL A 350 21.05 20.84 -23.18
C VAL A 350 22.01 19.99 -22.32
N THR A 351 22.29 18.75 -22.69
CA THR A 351 23.24 17.86 -21.97
C THR A 351 24.68 18.06 -22.43
N GLY A 352 25.14 19.32 -22.51
CA GLY A 352 26.54 19.62 -22.76
C GLY A 352 27.38 19.56 -21.47
N PRO A 353 28.69 19.25 -21.56
CA PRO A 353 29.59 19.29 -20.41
C PRO A 353 29.57 20.65 -19.69
N ASP A 354 29.39 21.75 -20.42
CA ASP A 354 29.34 23.12 -19.89
C ASP A 354 28.13 23.37 -18.96
N THR A 355 26.98 22.75 -19.25
CA THR A 355 25.76 22.87 -18.42
C THR A 355 25.93 22.12 -17.10
N LEU A 356 26.51 20.93 -17.16
CA LEU A 356 26.82 20.14 -15.95
C LEU A 356 27.88 20.80 -15.09
N GLU A 357 28.90 21.41 -15.70
CA GLU A 357 29.96 22.12 -14.96
C GLU A 357 29.43 23.38 -14.27
N THR A 358 28.51 24.11 -14.91
CA THR A 358 27.85 25.28 -14.32
C THR A 358 27.00 24.88 -13.11
N LEU A 359 26.29 23.76 -13.19
CA LEU A 359 25.47 23.24 -12.09
C LEU A 359 26.32 22.72 -10.93
N LYS A 360 27.47 22.08 -11.21
CA LYS A 360 28.44 21.67 -10.18
C LYS A 360 28.96 22.87 -9.39
N LYS A 361 29.35 23.95 -10.07
CA LYS A 361 29.82 25.18 -9.43
C LYS A 361 28.75 25.81 -8.51
N GLN A 362 27.48 25.71 -8.86
CA GLN A 362 26.37 26.22 -8.03
C GLN A 362 26.16 25.41 -6.74
N ILE A 363 26.51 24.13 -6.73
CA ILE A 363 26.40 23.25 -5.55
C ILE A 363 27.64 23.39 -4.66
N GLU A 364 28.82 23.55 -5.25
CA GLU A 364 30.07 23.80 -4.51
C GLU A 364 29.98 25.09 -3.68
N GLN A 365 29.25 26.09 -4.18
CA GLN A 365 28.98 27.36 -3.48
C GLN A 365 27.90 27.26 -2.40
N ALA A 366 27.11 26.17 -2.36
CA ALA A 366 26.07 25.96 -1.36
C ALA A 366 26.67 25.35 -0.07
N THR A 367 26.15 25.81 1.07
CA THR A 367 26.49 25.24 2.37
C THR A 367 26.04 23.78 2.47
N ALA A 368 26.71 22.97 3.30
CA ALA A 368 26.44 21.53 3.38
C ALA A 368 24.95 21.20 3.63
N ASP A 369 24.27 22.02 4.42
CA ASP A 369 22.85 21.86 4.78
C ASP A 369 21.89 22.26 3.64
N GLU A 370 22.33 23.14 2.73
CA GLU A 370 21.51 23.67 1.62
C GLU A 370 21.72 22.90 0.31
N ARG A 371 22.72 22.02 0.23
CA ARG A 371 23.09 21.32 -1.00
C ARG A 371 21.96 20.50 -1.60
N ASP A 372 21.14 19.87 -0.75
CA ASP A 372 20.05 19.01 -1.22
C ASP A 372 18.86 19.80 -1.75
N ASP A 373 18.49 20.88 -1.05
CA ASP A 373 17.45 21.79 -1.51
C ASP A 373 17.89 22.52 -2.79
N THR A 374 19.17 22.89 -2.87
CA THR A 374 19.77 23.47 -4.07
C THR A 374 19.71 22.47 -5.22
N ALA A 375 20.11 21.21 -5.00
CA ALA A 375 20.03 20.14 -5.99
C ALA A 375 18.61 19.96 -6.56
N VAL A 376 17.61 19.95 -5.67
CA VAL A 376 16.20 19.85 -6.07
C VAL A 376 15.78 21.04 -6.94
N ARG A 377 16.14 22.26 -6.53
CA ARG A 377 15.84 23.49 -7.29
C ARG A 377 16.52 23.50 -8.65
N LEU A 378 17.77 23.04 -8.75
CA LEU A 378 18.50 22.98 -10.01
C LEU A 378 17.83 22.06 -11.02
N ILE A 379 17.43 20.86 -10.61
CA ILE A 379 16.71 19.92 -11.48
C ILE A 379 15.32 20.47 -11.82
N TYR A 380 14.62 21.09 -10.86
CA TYR A 380 13.32 21.72 -11.12
C TYR A 380 13.45 22.84 -12.17
N ASN A 381 14.41 23.75 -11.99
CA ASN A 381 14.66 24.87 -12.91
C ASN A 381 15.06 24.36 -14.30
N PHE A 382 15.81 23.26 -14.37
CA PHE A 382 16.13 22.60 -15.64
C PHE A 382 14.86 22.15 -16.37
N VAL A 383 13.95 21.44 -15.68
CA VAL A 383 12.68 20.99 -16.26
C VAL A 383 11.81 22.20 -16.66
N GLU A 384 11.73 23.22 -15.82
CA GLU A 384 10.93 24.41 -16.08
C GLU A 384 11.43 25.18 -17.32
N THR A 385 12.74 25.41 -17.39
CA THR A 385 13.36 26.18 -18.48
C THR A 385 13.33 25.41 -19.80
N HIS A 386 13.71 24.13 -19.80
CA HIS A 386 13.99 23.40 -21.04
C HIS A 386 12.82 22.52 -21.51
N TYR A 387 11.95 22.08 -20.60
CA TYR A 387 10.80 21.25 -20.96
C TYR A 387 9.50 22.05 -21.02
N TYR A 388 9.16 22.82 -19.97
CA TYR A 388 7.95 23.65 -20.01
C TYR A 388 8.11 24.91 -20.88
N GLY A 389 9.28 25.55 -20.85
CA GLY A 389 9.57 26.74 -21.66
C GLY A 389 9.49 26.52 -23.17
N ARG A 390 9.76 25.30 -23.66
CA ARG A 390 9.66 24.96 -25.11
C ARG A 390 8.25 24.74 -25.63
N GLN A 391 7.26 24.52 -24.76
CA GLN A 391 5.89 24.17 -25.17
C GLN A 391 4.83 25.25 -24.91
N ASN A 392 5.27 26.47 -24.58
CA ASN A 392 4.46 27.69 -24.63
C ASN A 392 4.89 28.53 -25.85
N PRO A 393 4.26 28.39 -27.02
CA PRO A 393 4.24 29.46 -28.01
C PRO A 393 3.45 30.67 -27.50
#